data_AF-A0A3A4VXP6-F1
#
_entry.id   AF-A0A3A4VXP6-F1
#
_cell.length_a   1.000
_cell.length_b   1.000
_cell.length_c   1.000
_cell.angle_alpha   90.00
_cell.angle_beta   90.00
_cell.angle_gamma   90.00
#
_symmetry.space_group_name_H-M   'P 1'
#
loop_
_entity.id
_entity.type
_entity.pdbx_description
1 polymer ?
#
loop_
_entity_poly.entity_id
_entity_poly.type
_entity_poly.pdbx_seq_one_letter_code
_entity_poly.pdbx_strand_id
1 'polypeptide(L)'
;MAKKGLLLCVCQGTCPSFQEMNIFEVGNAIRRDKLVDYVAVHPQLCATDGDSFLSTLLKGGETDHLFVAACDPNMQVKMFRDAFDAAGFDKAQLTGVDIRNMNTDQAVQAIKDMIASVSA
;
A
#
# COMPACT_ATOMS: atom_id res chain seq x y z
N MET A 1 -0.59 -17.71 -10.66
CA MET A 1 0.34 -16.60 -10.37
C MET A 1 -0.06 -16.03 -9.03
N ALA A 2 0.90 -15.63 -8.20
CA ALA A 2 0.60 -14.99 -6.92
C ALA A 2 -0.15 -13.67 -7.14
N LYS A 3 -1.29 -13.46 -6.47
CA LYS A 3 -2.13 -12.27 -6.57
C LYS A 3 -1.50 -11.12 -5.78
N LYS A 4 -1.09 -10.08 -6.50
CA LYS A 4 -0.40 -8.89 -5.99
C LYS A 4 -1.39 -7.75 -5.77
N GLY A 5 -1.44 -7.21 -4.56
CA GLY A 5 -2.22 -6.01 -4.24
C GLY A 5 -1.32 -4.79 -4.03
N LEU A 6 -1.75 -3.62 -4.51
CA LEU A 6 -1.19 -2.33 -4.08
C LEU A 6 -2.19 -1.58 -3.22
N LEU A 7 -1.76 -1.12 -2.05
CA LEU A 7 -2.54 -0.29 -1.16
C LEU A 7 -1.87 1.07 -0.98
N LEU A 8 -2.59 2.12 -1.36
CA LEU A 8 -2.19 3.51 -1.17
C LEU A 8 -2.81 4.01 0.14
N CYS A 9 -1.99 4.26 1.15
CA CYS A 9 -2.42 4.89 2.40
C CYS A 9 -1.96 6.33 2.42
N VAL A 10 -2.91 7.21 2.25
CA VAL A 10 -2.60 8.56 1.83
C VAL A 10 -3.50 9.48 2.60
N CYS A 11 -2.91 10.09 3.63
CA CYS A 11 -3.56 11.08 4.50
C CYS A 11 -3.82 12.40 3.75
N GLN A 12 -4.23 12.32 2.48
CA GLN A 12 -4.47 13.47 1.64
C GLN A 12 -5.69 14.24 2.16
N GLY A 13 -5.53 15.55 2.30
CA GLY A 13 -6.50 16.42 2.96
C GLY A 13 -6.26 16.60 4.46
N THR A 14 -5.43 15.78 5.10
CA THR A 14 -5.10 15.89 6.54
C THR A 14 -3.60 16.03 6.82
N CYS A 15 -2.73 15.59 5.90
CA CYS A 15 -1.28 15.61 6.06
C CYS A 15 -0.59 16.40 4.92
N PRO A 16 0.22 17.42 5.23
CA PRO A 16 0.97 18.18 4.23
C PRO A 16 1.88 17.33 3.35
N SER A 17 2.43 16.23 3.88
CA SER A 17 3.35 15.36 3.15
C SER A 17 2.76 14.64 1.94
N PHE A 18 1.45 14.71 1.69
CA PHE A 18 0.82 14.10 0.51
C PHE A 18 0.18 15.13 -0.44
N GLN A 19 0.37 16.43 -0.19
CA GLN A 19 -0.35 17.48 -0.93
C GLN A 19 0.14 17.66 -2.38
N GLU A 20 1.41 17.37 -2.67
CA GLU A 20 1.99 17.52 -4.01
C GLU A 20 1.70 16.34 -4.95
N MET A 21 0.98 15.33 -4.47
CA MET A 21 0.69 14.11 -5.20
C MET A 21 -0.79 14.01 -5.57
N ASN A 22 -1.08 13.57 -6.80
CA ASN A 22 -2.40 13.09 -7.18
C ASN A 22 -2.45 11.55 -7.08
N ILE A 23 -3.05 11.05 -6.01
CA ILE A 23 -3.12 9.61 -5.72
C ILE A 23 -3.85 8.81 -6.78
N PHE A 24 -4.87 9.39 -7.40
CA PHE A 24 -5.59 8.71 -8.48
C PHE A 24 -4.73 8.61 -9.74
N GLU A 25 -3.87 9.60 -10.01
CA GLU A 25 -2.88 9.49 -11.09
C GLU A 25 -1.82 8.42 -10.77
N VAL A 26 -1.32 8.37 -9.52
CA VAL A 26 -0.40 7.31 -9.06
C VAL A 26 -1.03 5.93 -9.27
N GLY A 27 -2.23 5.69 -8.73
CA GLY A 27 -2.93 4.42 -8.88
C GLY A 27 -3.23 4.08 -10.34
N ASN A 28 -3.60 5.08 -11.16
CA ASN A 28 -3.84 4.91 -12.59
C ASN A 28 -2.56 4.55 -13.36
N ALA A 29 -1.40 5.10 -13.00
CA ALA A 29 -0.14 4.76 -13.63
C ALA A 29 0.24 3.31 -13.37
N ILE A 30 0.21 2.87 -12.10
CA ILE A 30 0.60 1.50 -11.73
C ILE A 30 -0.33 0.45 -12.34
N ARG A 31 -1.65 0.65 -12.32
CA ARG A 31 -2.61 -0.33 -12.90
C ARG A 31 -2.46 -0.47 -14.42
N ARG A 32 -2.12 0.61 -15.13
CA ARG A 32 -1.98 0.57 -16.61
C ARG A 32 -0.80 -0.28 -17.02
N ASP A 33 0.25 -0.28 -16.20
CA ASP A 33 1.45 -1.08 -16.41
C ASP A 33 1.26 -2.55 -15.97
N LYS A 34 0.08 -2.90 -15.41
CA LYS A 34 -0.29 -4.26 -14.99
C LYS A 34 0.71 -4.90 -14.02
N LEU A 35 1.32 -4.07 -13.16
CA LEU A 35 2.33 -4.52 -12.19
C LEU A 35 1.71 -5.26 -10.98
N VAL A 36 0.41 -5.05 -10.75
CA VAL A 36 -0.39 -5.63 -9.66
C VAL A 36 -1.78 -6.00 -10.17
N ASP A 37 -2.45 -6.92 -9.48
CA ASP A 37 -3.78 -7.42 -9.84
C ASP A 37 -4.90 -6.49 -9.37
N TYR A 38 -4.68 -5.72 -8.30
CA TYR A 38 -5.60 -4.70 -7.85
C TYR A 38 -4.89 -3.52 -7.18
N VAL A 39 -5.56 -2.37 -7.16
CA VAL A 39 -5.16 -1.18 -6.40
C VAL A 39 -6.30 -0.79 -5.47
N ALA A 40 -5.98 -0.53 -4.21
CA ALA A 40 -6.89 0.01 -3.22
C ALA A 40 -6.33 1.31 -2.63
N VAL A 41 -7.22 2.18 -2.17
CA VAL A 41 -6.86 3.44 -1.50
C VAL A 41 -7.59 3.49 -0.17
N HIS A 42 -6.87 3.81 0.90
CA HIS A 42 -7.45 4.12 2.19
C HIS A 42 -6.94 5.47 2.69
N PRO A 43 -7.80 6.36 3.22
CA PRO A 43 -7.38 7.69 3.68
C PRO A 43 -6.34 7.63 4.81
N GLN A 44 -6.47 6.67 5.72
CA GLN A 44 -5.57 6.54 6.86
C GLN A 44 -5.59 5.10 7.41
N LEU A 45 -4.60 4.28 7.06
CA LEU A 45 -4.51 2.90 7.55
C LEU A 45 -4.10 2.81 9.03
N CYS A 46 -3.47 3.84 9.57
CA CYS A 46 -3.02 3.86 10.96
C CYS A 46 -4.13 4.19 11.97
N ALA A 47 -5.37 4.36 11.51
CA ALA A 47 -6.55 4.59 12.34
C ALA A 47 -7.34 3.27 12.53
N THR A 48 -8.28 3.28 13.49
CA THR A 48 -9.05 2.07 13.87
C THR A 48 -9.90 1.49 12.72
N ASP A 49 -10.41 2.35 11.84
CA ASP A 49 -11.11 1.93 10.62
C ASP A 49 -10.15 1.34 9.58
N GLY A 50 -8.89 1.78 9.56
CA GLY A 50 -7.81 1.19 8.77
C GLY A 50 -7.54 -0.28 9.10
N ASP A 51 -7.52 -0.64 10.38
CA ASP A 51 -7.41 -2.04 10.81
C ASP A 51 -8.59 -2.89 10.31
N SER A 52 -9.81 -2.35 10.44
CA SER A 52 -11.03 -3.01 9.97
C SER A 52 -11.01 -3.21 8.45
N PHE A 53 -10.51 -2.23 7.71
CA PHE A 53 -10.30 -2.31 6.28
C PHE A 53 -9.30 -3.40 5.91
N LEU A 54 -8.11 -3.42 6.54
CA LEU A 54 -7.07 -4.40 6.27
C LEU A 54 -7.53 -5.83 6.56
N SER A 55 -8.18 -6.05 7.71
CA SER A 55 -8.74 -7.36 8.05
C SER A 55 -9.81 -7.81 7.07
N THR A 56 -10.61 -6.87 6.55
CA THR A 56 -11.63 -7.18 5.53
C THR A 56 -11.00 -7.50 4.18
N LEU A 57 -10.04 -6.68 3.74
CA LEU A 57 -9.35 -6.81 2.45
C LEU A 57 -8.62 -8.15 2.33
N LEU A 58 -7.95 -8.58 3.39
CA LEU A 58 -7.12 -9.77 3.41
C LEU A 58 -7.89 -11.04 3.81
N LYS A 59 -9.15 -10.90 4.21
CA LYS A 59 -9.99 -12.03 4.59
C LYS A 59 -10.15 -13.01 3.43
N GLY A 60 -9.96 -14.30 3.70
CA GLY A 60 -10.10 -15.35 2.70
C GLY A 60 -8.82 -15.69 1.94
N GLY A 61 -7.72 -14.96 2.18
CA GLY A 61 -6.39 -15.33 1.69
C GLY A 61 -6.22 -15.23 0.18
N GLU A 62 -6.97 -14.36 -0.49
CA GLU A 62 -6.80 -14.16 -1.92
C GLU A 62 -5.58 -13.31 -2.28
N THR A 63 -5.07 -12.50 -1.36
CA THR A 63 -3.88 -11.66 -1.60
C THR A 63 -2.64 -12.41 -1.15
N ASP A 64 -1.77 -12.74 -2.11
CA ASP A 64 -0.51 -13.44 -1.85
C ASP A 64 0.63 -12.49 -1.47
N HIS A 65 0.64 -11.28 -2.04
CA HIS A 65 1.62 -10.25 -1.71
C HIS A 65 0.97 -8.87 -1.67
N LEU A 66 1.20 -8.12 -0.60
CA LEU A 66 0.64 -6.79 -0.40
C LEU A 66 1.77 -5.75 -0.44
N PHE A 67 1.71 -4.89 -1.44
CA PHE A 67 2.53 -3.68 -1.53
C PHE A 67 1.81 -2.52 -0.85
N VAL A 68 2.49 -1.77 0.01
CA VAL A 68 1.91 -0.61 0.69
C VAL A 68 2.74 0.63 0.42
N ALA A 69 2.14 1.63 -0.22
CA ALA A 69 2.75 2.94 -0.40
C ALA A 69 2.11 3.91 0.59
N ALA A 70 2.88 4.31 1.61
CA ALA A 70 2.37 5.05 2.75
C ALA A 70 3.47 5.91 3.42
N CYS A 71 3.52 5.90 4.75
CA CYS A 71 4.59 6.48 5.55
C CYS A 71 5.75 5.48 5.75
N ASP A 72 6.54 5.63 6.83
CA ASP A 72 7.69 4.76 7.14
C ASP A 72 7.34 3.25 7.11
N PRO A 73 8.03 2.42 6.31
CA PRO A 73 7.74 0.99 6.18
C PRO A 73 7.88 0.18 7.48
N ASN A 74 8.80 0.54 8.38
CA ASN A 74 8.94 -0.15 9.66
C ASN A 74 7.72 0.12 10.55
N MET A 75 7.18 1.34 10.46
CA MET A 75 5.94 1.70 11.15
C MET A 75 4.73 0.96 10.57
N GLN A 76 4.66 0.79 9.24
CA GLN A 76 3.58 0.02 8.59
C GLN A 76 3.49 -1.41 9.16
N VAL A 77 4.62 -2.14 9.23
CA VAL A 77 4.67 -3.50 9.78
C VAL A 77 4.18 -3.54 11.23
N LYS A 78 4.56 -2.55 12.04
CA LYS A 78 4.16 -2.46 13.45
C LYS A 78 2.67 -2.14 13.61
N MET A 79 2.15 -1.19 12.84
CA MET A 79 0.78 -0.70 12.99
C MET A 79 -0.24 -1.70 12.46
N PHE A 80 0.05 -2.37 11.34
CA PHE A 80 -0.90 -3.29 10.70
C PHE A 80 -0.86 -4.71 11.28
N ARG A 81 -0.02 -4.93 12.29
CA ARG A 81 0.28 -6.24 12.85
C ARG A 81 -0.98 -7.01 13.25
N ASP A 82 -1.84 -6.35 14.02
CA ASP A 82 -3.02 -7.00 14.61
C ASP A 82 -4.06 -7.31 13.52
N ALA A 83 -4.21 -6.44 12.52
CA ALA A 83 -5.07 -6.67 11.37
C ALA A 83 -4.61 -7.86 10.51
N PHE A 84 -3.29 -8.01 10.33
CA PHE A 84 -2.70 -9.16 9.62
C PHE A 84 -2.85 -10.46 10.39
N ASP A 85 -2.62 -10.45 11.70
CA ASP A 85 -2.80 -11.63 12.56
C ASP A 85 -4.26 -12.10 12.54
N ALA A 86 -5.22 -11.16 12.60
CA ALA A 86 -6.64 -11.47 12.50
C ALA A 86 -7.05 -12.03 11.12
N ALA A 87 -6.38 -11.59 10.04
CA ALA A 87 -6.61 -12.08 8.68
C ALA A 87 -5.85 -13.38 8.35
N GLY A 88 -4.90 -13.79 9.21
CA GLY A 88 -3.98 -14.90 8.92
C GLY A 88 -3.01 -14.59 7.77
N PHE A 89 -2.70 -13.31 7.53
CA PHE A 89 -1.79 -12.88 6.47
C PHE A 89 -0.33 -12.96 6.92
N ASP A 90 0.53 -13.59 6.11
CA ASP A 90 1.96 -13.67 6.40
C ASP A 90 2.62 -12.30 6.20
N LYS A 91 3.16 -11.75 7.29
CA LYS A 91 3.83 -10.44 7.31
C LYS A 91 5.08 -10.40 6.44
N ALA A 92 5.68 -11.55 6.12
CA ALA A 92 6.78 -11.63 5.16
C ALA A 92 6.34 -11.30 3.72
N GLN A 93 5.04 -11.32 3.44
CA GLN A 93 4.44 -10.94 2.16
C GLN A 93 4.00 -9.47 2.09
N LEU A 94 4.39 -8.65 3.07
CA LEU A 94 4.24 -7.20 3.03
C LEU A 94 5.53 -6.55 2.55
N THR A 95 5.44 -5.68 1.55
CA THR A 95 6.52 -4.78 1.16
C THR A 95 6.01 -3.34 1.19
N GLY A 96 6.69 -2.47 1.95
CA GLY A 96 6.30 -1.09 2.15
C GLY A 96 7.28 -0.09 1.50
N VAL A 97 6.75 1.04 1.03
CA VAL A 97 7.53 2.19 0.57
C VAL A 97 7.00 3.49 1.19
N ASP A 98 7.92 4.38 1.59
CA ASP A 98 7.59 5.72 2.04
C ASP A 98 7.44 6.65 0.82
N ILE A 99 6.25 7.22 0.65
CA ILE A 99 5.94 8.15 -0.45
C ILE A 99 5.64 9.57 0.06
N ARG A 100 5.98 9.86 1.31
CA ARG A 100 5.81 11.21 1.88
C ARG A 100 6.72 12.22 1.20
N ASN A 101 6.19 13.43 1.02
CA ASN A 101 6.86 14.58 0.41
C ASN A 101 7.33 14.31 -1.02
N MET A 102 6.65 13.39 -1.72
CA MET A 102 6.86 13.13 -3.13
C MET A 102 5.74 13.79 -3.94
N ASN A 103 6.07 14.23 -5.15
CA ASN A 103 5.08 14.52 -6.16
C ASN A 103 4.56 13.22 -6.83
N THR A 104 3.59 13.34 -7.73
CA THR A 104 3.00 12.20 -8.46
C THR A 104 4.04 11.30 -9.13
N ASP A 105 4.98 11.87 -9.90
CA ASP A 105 5.93 11.10 -10.70
C ASP A 105 6.95 10.37 -9.80
N GLN A 106 7.43 11.04 -8.76
CA GLN A 106 8.34 10.46 -7.77
C GLN A 106 7.69 9.28 -7.06
N ALA A 107 6.43 9.41 -6.64
CA ALA A 107 5.68 8.34 -6.00
C ALA A 107 5.45 7.15 -6.94
N VAL A 108 5.11 7.40 -8.21
CA VAL A 108 4.98 6.35 -9.23
C VAL A 108 6.30 5.59 -9.37
N GLN A 109 7.42 6.29 -9.49
CA GLN A 109 8.72 5.65 -9.66
C GLN A 109 9.10 4.83 -8.43
N ALA A 110 8.95 5.38 -7.22
CA ALA A 110 9.26 4.67 -5.97
C ALA A 110 8.44 3.38 -5.81
N ILE A 111 7.15 3.41 -6.18
CA ILE A 111 6.29 2.23 -6.14
C ILE A 111 6.72 1.18 -7.18
N LYS A 112 7.10 1.61 -8.40
CA LYS A 112 7.63 0.71 -9.43
C LYS A 112 8.90 0.02 -8.99
N ASP A 113 9.83 0.78 -8.40
CA ASP A 113 11.10 0.25 -7.92
C ASP A 113 10.89 -0.77 -6.78
N MET A 114 9.97 -0.46 -5.85
CA MET A 114 9.57 -1.41 -4.81
C MET A 114 9.02 -2.71 -5.40
N ILE A 115 8.08 -2.65 -6.36
CA ILE A 115 7.48 -3.85 -6.96
C ILE A 115 8.53 -4.67 -7.73
N ALA A 116 9.46 -3.99 -8.41
CA ALA A 116 10.54 -4.64 -9.14
C ALA A 116 11.49 -5.39 -8.20
N SER A 117 11.77 -4.85 -7.01
CA SER A 117 12.68 -5.46 -6.03
C SER A 117 12.22 -6.82 -5.49
N VAL A 118 10.91 -7.10 -5.54
CA VAL A 118 10.31 -8.38 -5.11
C VAL A 118 10.11 -9.35 -6.28
N SER A 119 10.12 -8.84 -7.51
CA SER A 119 9.88 -9.63 -8.72
C SER A 119 11.17 -10.15 -9.36
N ALA A 120 12.32 -9.92 -8.72
CA ALA A 120 13.66 -10.34 -9.15
C ALA A 120 14.13 -11.62 -8.44
#